data_AF-A0A810MTJ3-F1
#
_entry.id   AF-A0A810MTJ3-F1
#
_cell.length_a   1.000
_cell.length_b   1.000
_cell.length_c   1.000
_cell.angle_alpha   90.00
_cell.angle_beta   90.00
_cell.angle_gamma   90.00
#
_symmetry.space_group_name_H-M   'P 1'
#
loop_
_entity.id
_entity.type
_entity.pdbx_description
1 polymer ?
#
loop_
_entity_poly.entity_id
_entity_poly.type
_entity_poly.pdbx_seq_one_letter_code
_entity_poly.pdbx_strand_id
1 'polypeptide(L)'
;MGRTSVRRRAALATGLATLLTTALLTVAGNAQAATLFTDDFNDGNHTGWTTSGGTWSVATDGGPVLRQAGTSSNARATAGAANWTDYTVTARVKPTALGGADRFAAVLARVASTTSYYYLALRGNHTVELKRLAGGSSTTLASASMPVSTGTWYTLSLRVAGTTLTGQVDGGTPLVATDNRYASGGVGLATFNASANFDDVTVSTVTPGPTPTVTPTVGPTTPPPTTPPPTTPPPTTPPPTTSPPAAGDRPGGFASLNALGQNGTTGGAGGPVVTATNATDFLEYIDTIGPLVIQVQGVIQISSKKGVRPNKTIIGIGSNAEITGGGLDFYRSYNVIVRNIRFTNADDDAINVGQESHHIWIDHNTFTGAVDGSIDVVRGADYVTISWNHFDHADKSMLISHSDGAGSTDIGKLKVSIHHNFFDNSRQRHPRIRFAEPVHVYNNYFLNNDLYAVASTENAGVVVEGNYFENVPYPIFSASGYADSGPGRAVQRNNIFVNSGVPETAGSVVEPGTYYSYRVDPPASVPSLVRAGAGAGKLG
;
A
#
# COMPACT_ATOMS: atom_id res chain seq x y z
N MET A 1 -38.01 91.16 -20.23
CA MET A 1 -39.34 90.61 -20.55
C MET A 1 -39.15 89.21 -21.12
N GLY A 2 -39.71 88.20 -20.45
CA GLY A 2 -39.56 86.81 -20.87
C GLY A 2 -40.59 86.38 -21.92
N ARG A 3 -40.29 85.30 -22.63
CA ARG A 3 -41.07 84.04 -22.74
C ARG A 3 -40.81 83.32 -24.07
N THR A 4 -40.77 81.98 -23.97
CA THR A 4 -41.21 80.95 -24.96
C THR A 4 -40.37 80.82 -26.24
N SER A 5 -40.12 79.66 -26.86
CA SER A 5 -40.70 78.30 -26.80
C SER A 5 -39.80 77.28 -27.55
N VAL A 6 -40.14 76.01 -27.34
CA VAL A 6 -39.60 74.74 -27.86
C VAL A 6 -39.63 74.56 -29.39
N ARG A 7 -38.64 73.84 -29.98
CA ARG A 7 -38.74 72.79 -31.06
C ARG A 7 -37.32 72.35 -31.51
N ARG A 8 -36.87 71.11 -31.22
CA ARG A 8 -36.93 69.85 -32.02
C ARG A 8 -36.10 69.81 -33.32
N ARG A 9 -35.18 68.80 -33.36
CA ARG A 9 -34.56 68.09 -34.53
C ARG A 9 -33.46 68.88 -35.27
N ALA A 10 -32.34 68.32 -35.76
CA ALA A 10 -31.83 66.95 -35.86
C ALA A 10 -30.29 66.95 -36.00
N ALA A 11 -29.68 65.89 -35.48
CA ALA A 11 -28.50 65.15 -35.96
C ALA A 11 -27.52 65.81 -36.95
N LEU A 12 -26.24 65.89 -36.55
CA LEU A 12 -25.14 65.41 -37.38
C LEU A 12 -24.01 64.87 -36.48
N ALA A 13 -23.71 63.59 -36.68
CA ALA A 13 -22.64 62.86 -36.02
C ALA A 13 -21.30 63.17 -36.71
N THR A 14 -20.31 63.58 -35.94
CA THR A 14 -18.89 63.50 -36.31
C THR A 14 -18.20 62.68 -35.24
N GLY A 15 -17.88 61.44 -35.59
CA GLY A 15 -17.11 60.52 -34.75
C GLY A 15 -15.68 61.01 -34.62
N LEU A 16 -15.26 61.28 -33.38
CA LEU A 16 -13.86 61.34 -32.98
C LEU A 16 -13.57 60.02 -32.26
N ALA A 17 -12.81 59.13 -32.91
CA ALA A 17 -12.27 57.94 -32.27
C ALA A 17 -11.05 58.34 -31.43
N THR A 18 -11.25 58.46 -30.12
CA THR A 18 -10.16 58.55 -29.15
C THR A 18 -9.53 57.16 -28.98
N LEU A 19 -8.33 56.96 -29.53
CA LEU A 19 -7.47 55.84 -29.14
C LEU A 19 -7.04 56.03 -27.68
N LEU A 20 -7.68 55.30 -26.76
CA LEU A 20 -7.17 55.09 -25.41
C LEU A 20 -6.08 54.01 -25.50
N THR A 21 -4.82 54.41 -25.58
CA THR A 21 -3.69 53.50 -25.31
C THR A 21 -3.59 53.30 -23.80
N THR A 22 -4.18 52.23 -23.28
CA THR A 22 -3.86 51.71 -21.96
C THR A 22 -2.44 51.13 -22.00
N ALA A 23 -1.47 51.94 -21.56
CA ALA A 23 -0.17 51.42 -21.18
C ALA A 23 -0.35 50.50 -19.97
N LEU A 24 -0.38 49.18 -20.20
CA LEU A 24 -0.15 48.21 -19.13
C LEU A 24 1.29 48.40 -18.67
N LEU A 25 1.50 49.11 -17.56
CA LEU A 25 2.71 48.93 -16.76
C LEU A 25 2.69 47.49 -16.25
N THR A 26 3.42 46.60 -16.92
CA THR A 26 3.82 45.32 -16.33
C THR A 26 4.83 45.63 -15.25
N VAL A 27 4.36 45.85 -14.02
CA VAL A 27 5.21 45.72 -12.85
C VAL A 27 5.63 44.26 -12.84
N ALA A 28 6.87 43.98 -13.23
CA ALA A 28 7.49 42.69 -13.02
C ALA A 28 7.62 42.52 -11.50
N GLY A 29 6.55 42.01 -10.87
CA GLY A 29 6.63 41.49 -9.52
C GLY A 29 7.61 40.33 -9.56
N ASN A 30 8.70 40.43 -8.81
CA ASN A 30 9.57 39.30 -8.57
C ASN A 30 8.70 38.16 -8.02
N ALA A 31 8.54 37.08 -8.78
CA ALA A 31 7.82 35.90 -8.32
C ALA A 31 8.64 35.26 -7.19
N GLN A 32 8.34 35.63 -5.94
CA GLN A 32 8.90 34.94 -4.78
C GLN A 32 8.26 33.56 -4.66
N ALA A 33 9.08 32.54 -4.45
CA ALA A 33 8.64 31.20 -4.10
C ALA A 33 7.77 31.27 -2.83
N ALA A 34 6.53 30.80 -2.91
CA ALA A 34 5.66 30.71 -1.74
C ALA A 34 6.16 29.61 -0.79
N THR A 35 6.28 29.93 0.50
CA THR A 35 6.59 28.96 1.55
C THR A 35 5.39 28.04 1.77
N LEU A 36 5.58 26.72 1.62
CA LEU A 36 4.58 25.68 1.84
C LEU A 36 4.56 25.20 3.30
N PHE A 37 5.71 25.17 3.95
CA PHE A 37 5.88 24.68 5.31
C PHE A 37 7.19 25.18 5.90
N THR A 38 7.19 25.42 7.21
CA THR A 38 8.39 25.75 7.97
C THR A 38 8.28 25.14 9.35
N ASP A 39 9.40 24.72 9.91
CA ASP A 39 9.52 24.34 11.31
C ASP A 39 10.94 24.58 11.81
N ASP A 40 11.07 25.38 12.87
CA ASP A 40 12.31 25.71 13.57
C ASP A 40 12.35 25.07 14.98
N PHE A 41 11.34 24.28 15.33
CA PHE A 41 11.17 23.58 16.61
C PHE A 41 11.23 24.47 17.87
N ASN A 42 11.18 25.81 17.71
CA ASN A 42 11.31 26.76 18.82
C ASN A 42 10.11 26.74 19.77
N ASP A 43 8.99 26.16 19.33
CA ASP A 43 7.80 25.93 20.14
C ASP A 43 7.92 24.72 21.09
N GLY A 44 9.08 24.05 21.08
CA GLY A 44 9.42 22.96 21.99
C GLY A 44 8.74 21.63 21.66
N ASN A 45 8.08 21.53 20.51
CA ASN A 45 7.40 20.30 20.10
C ASN A 45 7.63 20.00 18.60
N HIS A 46 7.16 18.83 18.15
CA HIS A 46 7.25 18.42 16.74
C HIS A 46 5.85 18.14 16.18
N THR A 47 4.85 18.91 16.63
CA THR A 47 3.49 18.79 16.13
C THR A 47 3.46 19.06 14.63
N GLY A 48 2.74 18.24 13.88
CA GLY A 48 2.77 18.28 12.41
C GLY A 48 3.80 17.34 11.77
N TRP A 49 4.68 16.74 12.57
CA TRP A 49 5.54 15.64 12.15
C TRP A 49 4.98 14.29 12.60
N THR A 50 5.00 13.32 11.70
CA THR A 50 4.74 11.91 12.00
C THR A 50 6.06 11.16 12.03
N THR A 51 6.36 10.48 13.14
CA THR A 51 7.63 9.78 13.32
C THR A 51 7.48 8.27 13.15
N SER A 52 8.53 7.62 12.64
CA SER A 52 8.59 6.17 12.43
C SER A 52 10.02 5.67 12.64
N GLY A 53 10.20 4.70 13.54
CA GLY A 53 11.51 4.21 13.94
C GLY A 53 12.32 5.24 14.74
N GLY A 54 13.26 4.76 15.55
CA GLY A 54 14.14 5.60 16.36
C GLY A 54 13.45 6.27 17.54
N THR A 55 14.17 7.21 18.15
CA THR A 55 13.70 7.99 19.30
C THR A 55 13.72 9.46 18.91
N TRP A 56 12.54 10.03 18.70
CA TRP A 56 12.36 11.42 18.26
C TRP A 56 11.86 12.30 19.41
N SER A 57 12.51 13.44 19.60
CA SER A 57 12.14 14.41 20.62
C SER A 57 12.68 15.78 20.26
N VAL A 58 12.01 16.85 20.66
CA VAL A 58 12.65 18.16 20.67
C VAL A 58 13.63 18.23 21.83
N ALA A 59 14.85 18.66 21.56
CA ALA A 59 15.94 18.75 22.54
C ALA A 59 16.75 20.04 22.32
N THR A 60 17.72 20.34 23.18
CA THR A 60 18.54 21.55 23.06
C THR A 60 19.93 21.24 22.49
N ASP A 61 20.36 22.06 21.52
CA ASP A 61 21.71 22.09 20.94
C ASP A 61 22.01 23.51 20.41
N GLY A 62 22.33 24.46 21.30
CA GLY A 62 22.41 25.90 20.97
C GLY A 62 21.04 26.59 20.82
N GLY A 63 19.99 25.81 20.55
CA GLY A 63 18.56 26.15 20.57
C GLY A 63 17.71 24.87 20.52
N PRO A 64 16.37 24.93 20.56
CA PRO A 64 15.50 23.79 20.30
C PRO A 64 15.78 23.19 18.91
N VAL A 65 15.87 21.87 18.84
CA VAL A 65 16.10 21.10 17.60
C VAL A 65 15.28 19.82 17.66
N LEU A 66 14.86 19.30 16.50
CA LEU A 66 14.33 17.95 16.43
C LEU A 66 15.49 16.95 16.47
N ARG A 67 15.53 16.13 17.52
CA ARG A 67 16.57 15.12 17.74
C ARG A 67 16.04 13.74 17.42
N GLN A 68 16.79 13.02 16.59
CA GLN A 68 16.77 11.56 16.52
C GLN A 68 17.97 11.04 17.33
N ALA A 69 17.72 10.25 18.38
CA ALA A 69 18.76 9.76 19.29
C ALA A 69 19.17 8.29 19.10
N GLY A 70 18.39 7.48 18.38
CA GLY A 70 18.58 6.03 18.29
C GLY A 70 19.46 5.59 17.11
N THR A 71 20.51 4.79 17.35
CA THR A 71 21.45 4.34 16.31
C THR A 71 21.17 2.94 15.74
N SER A 72 20.07 2.31 16.12
CA SER A 72 19.73 0.92 15.77
C SER A 72 18.52 0.80 14.84
N SER A 73 18.08 1.90 14.23
CA SER A 73 16.85 1.93 13.46
C SER A 73 16.98 2.74 12.18
N ASN A 74 16.10 2.42 11.24
CA ASN A 74 15.82 3.25 10.09
C ASN A 74 14.71 4.25 10.46
N ALA A 75 15.10 5.44 10.89
CA ALA A 75 14.24 6.41 11.57
C ALA A 75 13.86 7.56 10.64
N ARG A 76 12.61 7.99 10.71
CA ARG A 76 12.05 9.09 9.91
C ARG A 76 11.14 9.98 10.74
N ALA A 77 11.13 11.26 10.41
CA ALA A 77 10.07 12.20 10.75
C ALA A 77 9.56 12.81 9.44
N THR A 78 8.27 12.74 9.17
CA THR A 78 7.68 13.21 7.90
C THR A 78 6.59 14.24 8.15
N ALA A 79 6.48 15.24 7.29
CA ALA A 79 5.51 16.33 7.38
C ALA A 79 5.04 16.78 5.98
N GLY A 80 4.08 17.70 5.94
CA GLY A 80 3.58 18.27 4.69
C GLY A 80 2.54 17.41 3.96
N ALA A 81 1.97 17.99 2.90
CA ALA A 81 0.87 17.37 2.16
C ALA A 81 1.39 16.49 1.00
N ALA A 82 0.69 15.39 0.74
CA ALA A 82 1.08 14.43 -0.30
C ALA A 82 0.94 14.96 -1.74
N ASN A 83 0.23 16.08 -1.94
CA ASN A 83 -0.02 16.69 -3.25
C ASN A 83 1.03 17.73 -3.66
N TRP A 84 2.08 17.97 -2.86
CA TRP A 84 3.15 18.88 -3.26
C TRP A 84 3.98 18.26 -4.39
N THR A 85 4.05 18.94 -5.52
CA THR A 85 4.74 18.46 -6.73
C THR A 85 6.15 19.02 -6.83
N ASP A 86 6.26 20.33 -7.05
CA ASP A 86 7.49 21.03 -7.37
C ASP A 86 7.85 22.00 -6.24
N TYR A 87 8.90 21.67 -5.50
CA TYR A 87 9.34 22.44 -4.34
C TYR A 87 10.81 22.20 -4.03
N THR A 88 11.35 23.02 -3.14
CA THR A 88 12.64 22.82 -2.50
C THR A 88 12.42 22.63 -1.01
N VAL A 89 12.96 21.54 -0.45
CA VAL A 89 13.10 21.38 1.00
C VAL A 89 14.53 21.71 1.40
N THR A 90 14.67 22.54 2.42
CA THR A 90 15.94 22.87 3.06
C THR A 90 15.84 22.54 4.54
N ALA A 91 16.90 22.00 5.13
CA ALA A 91 17.02 21.87 6.58
C ALA A 91 18.49 21.91 7.00
N ARG A 92 18.76 22.40 8.22
CA ARG A 92 20.02 22.16 8.90
C ARG A 92 20.02 20.75 9.48
N VAL A 93 21.12 20.02 9.27
CA VAL A 93 21.31 18.64 9.70
C VAL A 93 22.67 18.51 10.38
N LYS A 94 22.69 18.02 11.61
CA LYS A 94 23.92 17.72 12.36
C LYS A 94 23.94 16.25 12.74
N PRO A 95 24.65 15.39 11.98
CA PRO A 95 24.90 14.02 12.38
C PRO A 95 25.59 14.00 13.75
N THR A 96 25.07 13.27 14.72
CA THR A 96 25.68 13.10 16.05
C THR A 96 26.35 11.75 16.20
N ALA A 97 25.92 10.73 15.45
CA ALA A 97 26.62 9.46 15.30
C ALA A 97 26.34 8.83 13.94
N LEU A 98 27.39 8.36 13.26
CA LEU A 98 27.34 7.60 12.00
C LEU A 98 28.09 6.28 12.19
N GLY A 99 27.44 5.30 12.81
CA GLY A 99 28.03 4.04 13.30
C GLY A 99 28.47 3.03 12.23
N GLY A 100 28.93 3.51 11.06
CA GLY A 100 29.33 2.69 9.92
C GLY A 100 29.38 3.50 8.61
N ALA A 101 30.11 2.98 7.63
CA ALA A 101 30.34 3.65 6.35
C ALA A 101 29.04 3.91 5.55
N ASP A 102 28.05 3.03 5.67
CA ASP A 102 26.76 3.08 4.98
C ASP A 102 25.64 3.76 5.80
N ARG A 103 25.96 4.29 6.98
CA ARG A 103 25.01 5.00 7.87
C ARG A 103 24.84 6.44 7.41
N PHE A 104 23.67 7.04 7.65
CA PHE A 104 23.40 8.40 7.17
C PHE A 104 22.43 9.21 8.02
N ALA A 105 22.49 10.53 7.82
CA ALA A 105 21.43 11.49 8.13
C ALA A 105 21.01 12.21 6.83
N ALA A 106 19.73 12.53 6.66
CA ALA A 106 19.20 13.00 5.38
C ALA A 106 17.97 13.92 5.49
N VAL A 107 17.75 14.71 4.43
CA VAL A 107 16.45 15.35 4.14
C VAL A 107 15.73 14.57 3.04
N LEU A 108 14.39 14.57 3.07
CA LEU A 108 13.54 13.81 2.16
C LEU A 108 12.61 14.74 1.39
N ALA A 109 12.40 14.42 0.13
CA ALA A 109 11.44 15.07 -0.75
C ALA A 109 10.59 14.02 -1.48
N ARG A 110 9.42 14.46 -1.90
CA ARG A 110 8.33 13.66 -2.46
C ARG A 110 8.10 12.39 -1.64
N VAL A 111 7.96 12.57 -0.33
CA VAL A 111 7.65 11.49 0.61
C VAL A 111 6.24 11.00 0.33
N ALA A 112 6.16 9.87 -0.35
CA ALA A 112 4.93 9.11 -0.52
C ALA A 112 4.71 8.21 0.70
N SER A 113 5.79 7.59 1.24
CA SER A 113 5.73 6.70 2.41
C SER A 113 7.00 6.63 3.24
N THR A 114 7.02 5.82 4.29
CA THR A 114 8.24 5.53 5.06
C THR A 114 9.28 4.72 4.27
N THR A 115 8.93 4.21 3.08
CA THR A 115 9.78 3.40 2.21
C THR A 115 9.87 3.88 0.75
N SER A 116 9.24 5.02 0.43
CA SER A 116 9.13 5.58 -0.93
C SER A 116 9.32 7.10 -0.92
N TYR A 117 10.49 7.56 -1.36
CA TYR A 117 10.88 8.99 -1.41
C TYR A 117 12.20 9.22 -2.15
N TYR A 118 12.46 10.48 -2.51
CA TYR A 118 13.83 10.94 -2.78
C TYR A 118 14.47 11.47 -1.50
N TYR A 119 15.78 11.33 -1.39
CA TYR A 119 16.51 11.83 -0.24
C TYR A 119 17.94 12.24 -0.60
N LEU A 120 18.42 13.27 0.09
CA LEU A 120 19.80 13.72 0.04
C LEU A 120 20.47 13.33 1.36
N ALA A 121 21.47 12.46 1.30
CA ALA A 121 22.08 11.83 2.46
C ALA A 121 23.53 12.26 2.67
N LEU A 122 23.86 12.60 3.92
CA LEU A 122 25.23 12.68 4.44
C LEU A 122 25.63 11.31 4.99
N ARG A 123 26.68 10.68 4.45
CA ARG A 123 27.06 9.31 4.83
C ARG A 123 28.37 9.22 5.60
N GLY A 124 28.49 8.16 6.41
CA GLY A 124 29.69 7.85 7.19
C GLY A 124 30.93 7.52 6.35
N ASN A 125 30.78 7.19 5.06
CA ASN A 125 31.87 6.98 4.11
C ASN A 125 32.37 8.28 3.44
N HIS A 126 32.02 9.46 3.98
CA HIS A 126 32.37 10.77 3.43
C HIS A 126 31.86 11.00 2.00
N THR A 127 30.60 10.63 1.78
CA THR A 127 29.88 10.95 0.54
C THR A 127 28.60 11.70 0.84
N VAL A 128 28.22 12.56 -0.10
CA VAL A 128 26.86 13.04 -0.26
C VAL A 128 26.22 12.26 -1.39
N GLU A 129 25.06 11.67 -1.14
CA GLU A 129 24.34 10.85 -2.12
C GLU A 129 22.92 11.40 -2.31
N LEU A 130 22.56 11.72 -3.55
CA LEU A 130 21.19 11.94 -3.98
C LEU A 130 20.61 10.59 -4.39
N LYS A 131 19.54 10.18 -3.72
CA LYS A 131 19.04 8.82 -3.77
C LYS A 131 17.54 8.76 -3.91
N ARG A 132 17.09 7.61 -4.38
CA ARG A 132 15.70 7.17 -4.36
C ARG A 132 15.58 5.96 -3.46
N LEU A 133 14.59 5.97 -2.57
CA LEU A 133 14.12 4.77 -1.89
C LEU A 133 12.80 4.39 -2.54
N ALA A 134 12.68 3.14 -3.02
CA ALA A 134 11.45 2.61 -3.62
C ALA A 134 11.10 1.26 -3.02
N GLY A 135 10.00 1.18 -2.27
CA GLY A 135 9.56 -0.05 -1.60
C GLY A 135 10.62 -0.63 -0.65
N GLY A 136 11.46 0.24 -0.06
CA GLY A 136 12.57 -0.13 0.83
C GLY A 136 13.89 -0.41 0.12
N SER A 137 13.93 -0.45 -1.22
CA SER A 137 15.17 -0.60 -1.99
C SER A 137 15.78 0.77 -2.32
N SER A 138 17.08 0.92 -2.05
CA SER A 138 17.81 2.17 -2.24
C SER A 138 18.55 2.18 -3.58
N THR A 139 18.39 3.24 -4.37
CA THR A 139 19.15 3.51 -5.60
C THR A 139 19.89 4.84 -5.45
N THR A 140 21.20 4.85 -5.69
CA THR A 140 21.97 6.10 -5.81
C THR A 140 21.75 6.67 -7.21
N LEU A 141 21.28 7.91 -7.29
CA LEU A 141 21.03 8.62 -8.55
C LEU A 141 22.21 9.52 -8.93
N ALA A 142 22.81 10.17 -7.93
CA ALA A 142 24.04 10.93 -8.07
C ALA A 142 24.80 10.92 -6.73
N SER A 143 26.12 11.05 -6.78
CA SER A 143 26.97 11.07 -5.59
C SER A 143 28.20 11.92 -5.80
N ALA A 144 28.70 12.53 -4.73
CA ALA A 144 30.00 13.18 -4.70
C ALA A 144 30.73 12.89 -3.39
N SER A 145 32.06 12.93 -3.43
CA SER A 145 32.90 12.89 -2.23
C SER A 145 32.77 14.20 -1.47
N MET A 146 32.52 14.14 -0.17
CA MET A 146 32.43 15.31 0.70
C MET A 146 32.75 14.90 2.15
N PRO A 147 33.67 15.58 2.85
CA PRO A 147 33.92 15.31 4.26
C PRO A 147 32.64 15.48 5.10
N VAL A 148 32.27 14.45 5.85
CA VAL A 148 31.13 14.45 6.79
C VAL A 148 31.65 14.20 8.19
N SER A 149 31.55 15.20 9.06
CA SER A 149 31.98 15.17 10.45
C SER A 149 30.79 15.15 11.38
N THR A 150 30.77 14.23 12.34
CA THR A 150 29.78 14.25 13.42
C THR A 150 29.97 15.49 14.29
N GLY A 151 28.88 16.09 14.74
CA GLY A 151 28.89 17.31 15.55
C GLY A 151 28.96 18.61 14.74
N THR A 152 29.03 18.53 13.41
CA THR A 152 29.01 19.68 12.50
C THR A 152 27.62 19.87 11.89
N TRP A 153 27.15 21.11 11.80
CA TRP A 153 25.92 21.47 11.09
C TRP A 153 26.20 21.58 9.59
N TYR A 154 25.32 20.97 8.79
CA TYR A 154 25.27 21.06 7.34
C TYR A 154 23.90 21.58 6.91
N THR A 155 23.83 22.41 5.89
CA THR A 155 22.58 22.83 5.27
C THR A 155 22.32 21.97 4.05
N LEU A 156 21.31 21.10 4.12
CA LEU A 156 20.90 20.27 2.99
C LEU A 156 19.75 20.95 2.27
N SER A 157 19.84 21.00 0.93
CA SER A 157 18.78 21.47 0.04
C SER A 157 18.48 20.39 -0.99
N LEU A 158 17.23 19.99 -1.10
CA LEU A 158 16.74 19.04 -2.10
C LEU A 158 15.58 19.68 -2.86
N ARG A 159 15.86 20.09 -4.10
CA ARG A 159 14.88 20.59 -5.05
C ARG A 159 14.35 19.48 -5.94
N VAL A 160 13.03 19.39 -6.04
CA VAL A 160 12.31 18.45 -6.90
C VAL A 160 11.42 19.28 -7.82
N ALA A 161 11.65 19.21 -9.14
CA ALA A 161 10.88 19.98 -10.11
C ALA A 161 10.70 19.19 -11.41
N GLY A 162 9.46 18.87 -11.78
CA GLY A 162 9.18 17.90 -12.83
C GLY A 162 9.90 16.58 -12.54
N THR A 163 10.77 16.13 -13.45
CA THR A 163 11.60 14.93 -13.28
C THR A 163 13.02 15.24 -12.80
N THR A 164 13.36 16.51 -12.60
CA THR A 164 14.71 16.93 -12.23
C THR A 164 14.83 17.02 -10.71
N LEU A 165 15.85 16.34 -10.18
CA LEU A 165 16.23 16.36 -8.78
C LEU A 165 17.56 17.11 -8.65
N THR A 166 17.64 18.03 -7.71
CA THR A 166 18.86 18.79 -7.45
C THR A 166 19.13 18.80 -5.95
N GLY A 167 20.16 18.05 -5.54
CA GLY A 167 20.63 18.00 -4.16
C GLY A 167 21.87 18.86 -3.96
N GLN A 168 21.93 19.61 -2.87
CA GLN A 168 23.06 20.51 -2.57
C GLN A 168 23.32 20.52 -1.06
N VAL A 169 24.60 20.60 -0.67
CA VAL A 169 25.01 20.77 0.72
C VAL A 169 25.81 22.06 0.83
N ASP A 170 25.47 22.91 1.81
CA ASP A 170 26.14 24.17 2.14
C ASP A 170 26.33 25.12 0.94
N GLY A 171 25.40 25.09 -0.01
CA GLY A 171 25.51 25.90 -1.24
C GLY A 171 26.62 25.45 -2.20
N GLY A 172 27.24 24.28 -1.99
CA GLY A 172 28.29 23.70 -2.82
C GLY A 172 27.84 23.24 -4.21
N THR A 173 28.63 22.45 -4.91
CA THR A 173 28.27 21.99 -6.27
C THR A 173 27.02 21.09 -6.23
N PRO A 174 25.97 21.37 -7.02
CA PRO A 174 24.75 20.56 -7.01
C PRO A 174 24.97 19.16 -7.59
N LEU A 175 24.39 18.16 -6.94
CA LEU A 175 24.10 16.85 -7.52
C LEU A 175 22.82 16.95 -8.33
N VAL A 176 22.88 16.68 -9.63
CA VAL A 176 21.71 16.70 -10.52
C VAL A 176 21.44 15.30 -11.02
N ALA A 177 20.18 14.86 -10.92
CA ALA A 177 19.71 13.62 -11.51
C ALA A 177 18.34 13.83 -12.14
N THR A 178 17.97 12.93 -13.05
CA THR A 178 16.61 12.86 -13.59
C THR A 178 15.98 11.55 -13.13
N ASP A 179 14.85 11.65 -12.45
CA ASP A 179 14.05 10.51 -12.02
C ASP A 179 12.58 10.94 -11.96
N ASN A 180 11.71 10.15 -12.58
CA ASN A 180 10.27 10.44 -12.69
C ASN A 180 9.42 9.57 -11.75
N ARG A 181 10.06 8.81 -10.84
CA ARG A 181 9.38 7.86 -9.96
C ARG A 181 8.35 8.50 -9.06
N TYR A 182 8.71 9.56 -8.36
CA TYR A 182 7.78 10.30 -7.49
C TYR A 182 7.48 11.64 -8.12
N ALA A 183 6.21 11.90 -8.44
CA ALA A 183 5.75 13.17 -9.01
C ALA A 183 5.29 14.17 -7.94
N SER A 184 4.85 13.67 -6.77
CA SER A 184 4.46 14.48 -5.63
C SER A 184 4.74 13.76 -4.31
N GLY A 185 4.68 14.49 -3.20
CA GLY A 185 4.76 13.93 -1.85
C GLY A 185 5.23 14.96 -0.83
N GLY A 186 5.05 14.63 0.45
CA GLY A 186 5.47 15.49 1.55
C GLY A 186 6.99 15.57 1.72
N VAL A 187 7.43 16.13 2.82
CA VAL A 187 8.84 16.26 3.18
C VAL A 187 9.19 15.39 4.38
N GLY A 188 10.49 15.23 4.65
CA GLY A 188 10.90 14.52 5.85
C GLY A 188 12.35 14.75 6.24
N LEU A 189 12.69 14.18 7.38
CA LEU A 189 14.03 14.04 7.95
C LEU A 189 14.26 12.55 8.26
N ALA A 190 15.48 12.05 8.06
CA ALA A 190 15.76 10.64 8.33
C ALA A 190 17.18 10.39 8.84
N THR A 191 17.30 9.27 9.56
CA THR A 191 18.58 8.62 9.84
C THR A 191 18.49 7.12 9.54
N PHE A 192 19.62 6.51 9.17
CA PHE A 192 19.73 5.06 9.03
C PHE A 192 20.83 4.51 9.92
N ASN A 193 20.42 3.85 11.01
CA ASN A 193 21.30 3.31 12.04
C ASN A 193 22.33 4.38 12.50
N ALA A 194 21.81 5.60 12.69
CA ALA A 194 22.55 6.83 12.97
C ALA A 194 21.67 7.77 13.79
N SER A 195 22.29 8.75 14.45
CA SER A 195 21.60 9.81 15.19
C SER A 195 21.95 11.19 14.64
N ALA A 196 21.02 12.14 14.73
CA ALA A 196 21.20 13.49 14.23
C ALA A 196 20.26 14.50 14.90
N ASN A 197 20.66 15.76 14.90
CA ASN A 197 19.80 16.90 15.18
C ASN A 197 19.40 17.57 13.86
N PHE A 198 18.17 18.07 13.80
CA PHE A 198 17.58 18.74 12.64
C PHE A 198 16.94 20.05 13.07
N ASP A 199 17.07 21.07 12.23
CA ASP A 199 16.59 22.42 12.52
C ASP A 199 16.34 23.21 11.23
N ASP A 200 15.64 24.35 11.33
CA ASP A 200 15.32 25.28 10.23
C ASP A 200 14.80 24.59 8.96
N VAL A 201 13.77 23.74 9.12
CA VAL A 201 13.12 23.10 7.98
C VAL A 201 12.30 24.16 7.25
N THR A 202 12.56 24.36 5.96
CA THR A 202 11.78 25.24 5.09
C THR A 202 11.43 24.53 3.79
N VAL A 203 10.17 24.63 3.38
CA VAL A 203 9.68 24.12 2.10
C VAL A 203 9.13 25.27 1.29
N SER A 204 9.63 25.45 0.07
CA SER A 204 9.21 26.54 -0.82
C SER A 204 8.85 26.03 -2.20
N THR A 205 7.78 26.56 -2.78
CA THR A 205 7.36 26.24 -4.15
C THR A 205 8.44 26.57 -5.17
N VAL A 206 8.53 25.79 -6.23
CA VAL A 206 9.34 26.16 -7.40
C VAL A 206 8.45 26.90 -8.38
N THR A 207 8.76 28.16 -8.68
CA THR A 207 8.07 28.90 -9.74
C THR A 207 8.33 28.20 -11.08
N PRO A 208 7.29 27.84 -11.86
CA PRO A 208 7.50 27.39 -13.24
C PRO A 208 8.19 28.52 -14.02
N GLY A 209 9.33 28.23 -14.64
CA GLY A 209 9.89 29.13 -15.64
C GLY A 209 8.87 29.31 -16.79
N PRO A 210 8.88 30.45 -17.51
CA PRO A 210 7.95 30.66 -18.62
C PRO A 210 8.11 29.52 -19.62
N THR A 211 7.02 28.82 -19.90
CA THR A 211 6.93 27.81 -20.95
C THR A 211 7.33 28.47 -22.28
N PRO A 212 8.31 27.94 -23.05
CA PRO A 212 8.59 28.49 -24.36
C PRO A 212 7.37 28.30 -25.25
N THR A 213 6.76 29.41 -25.67
CA THR A 213 5.70 29.45 -26.69
C THR A 213 6.25 28.82 -27.97
N VAL A 214 5.74 27.64 -28.32
CA VAL A 214 6.06 27.02 -29.60
C VAL A 214 5.20 27.70 -30.67
N THR A 215 5.82 28.57 -31.46
CA THR A 215 5.23 29.11 -32.69
C THR A 215 5.20 27.99 -33.75
N PRO A 216 4.05 27.68 -34.37
CA PRO A 216 3.99 26.65 -35.40
C PRO A 216 4.78 27.12 -36.64
N THR A 217 5.84 26.41 -36.98
CA THR A 217 6.61 26.62 -38.22
C THR A 217 6.13 25.63 -39.27
N VAL A 218 5.70 26.15 -40.42
CA VAL A 218 5.24 25.40 -41.58
C VAL A 218 6.42 24.61 -42.19
N GLY A 219 6.29 23.28 -42.25
CA GLY A 219 7.22 22.40 -42.97
C GLY A 219 6.78 22.13 -44.43
N PRO A 220 7.72 21.89 -45.37
CA PRO A 220 7.43 21.78 -46.79
C PRO A 220 6.81 20.44 -47.17
N THR A 221 5.96 20.50 -48.20
CA THR A 221 5.19 19.41 -48.80
C THR A 221 6.06 18.39 -49.53
N THR A 222 5.74 17.10 -49.36
CA THR A 222 6.18 15.99 -50.23
C THR A 222 4.98 15.37 -50.95
N PRO A 223 5.13 14.87 -52.20
CA PRO A 223 4.01 14.39 -53.02
C PRO A 223 3.66 12.92 -52.75
N PRO A 224 2.45 12.46 -53.17
CA PRO A 224 1.84 11.22 -52.70
C PRO A 224 2.33 9.97 -53.45
N PRO A 225 2.30 8.78 -52.84
CA PRO A 225 2.59 7.52 -53.53
C PRO A 225 1.34 6.95 -54.21
N THR A 226 1.55 6.35 -55.38
CA THR A 226 0.56 5.65 -56.19
C THR A 226 0.48 4.15 -55.82
N THR A 227 -0.75 3.71 -55.51
CA THR A 227 -1.32 2.36 -55.69
C THR A 227 -0.98 1.26 -54.63
N PRO A 228 -1.99 0.49 -54.13
CA PRO A 228 -1.84 -0.39 -52.95
C PRO A 228 -1.63 -1.89 -53.29
N PRO A 229 -1.01 -2.70 -52.39
CA PRO A 229 -1.05 -4.16 -52.44
C PRO A 229 -2.28 -4.77 -51.71
N PRO A 230 -2.63 -6.04 -51.97
CA PRO A 230 -3.91 -6.63 -51.61
C PRO A 230 -4.04 -6.97 -50.13
N THR A 231 -5.29 -6.87 -49.66
CA THR A 231 -5.78 -7.19 -48.33
C THR A 231 -5.89 -8.70 -48.09
N THR A 232 -5.21 -9.20 -47.04
CA THR A 232 -5.71 -10.32 -46.23
C THR A 232 -5.68 -9.86 -44.78
N PRO A 233 -6.82 -9.89 -44.05
CA PRO A 233 -6.85 -9.43 -42.66
C PRO A 233 -6.15 -10.45 -41.76
N PRO A 234 -5.26 -10.02 -40.85
CA PRO A 234 -4.92 -10.82 -39.68
C PRO A 234 -6.16 -11.01 -38.80
N PRO A 235 -6.31 -12.12 -38.07
CA PRO A 235 -7.46 -12.35 -37.21
C PRO A 235 -7.50 -11.29 -36.10
N THR A 236 -8.52 -10.44 -36.15
CA THR A 236 -8.87 -9.52 -35.07
C THR A 236 -9.54 -10.30 -33.95
N THR A 237 -8.75 -10.87 -33.05
CA THR A 237 -9.26 -11.19 -31.71
C THR A 237 -8.42 -10.39 -30.73
N PRO A 238 -8.98 -9.36 -30.08
CA PRO A 238 -8.32 -8.68 -28.97
C PRO A 238 -7.91 -9.73 -27.91
N PRO A 239 -6.76 -9.55 -27.23
CA PRO A 239 -6.49 -10.29 -25.99
C PRO A 239 -7.71 -10.12 -25.07
N PRO A 240 -8.14 -11.18 -24.35
CA PRO A 240 -9.31 -11.07 -23.48
C PRO A 240 -9.02 -10.00 -22.42
N THR A 241 -9.68 -8.85 -22.56
CA THR A 241 -9.80 -7.88 -21.49
C THR A 241 -10.78 -8.47 -20.51
N THR A 242 -10.29 -9.12 -19.46
CA THR A 242 -11.10 -9.35 -18.26
C THR A 242 -11.50 -7.97 -17.75
N SER A 243 -12.78 -7.65 -17.86
CA SER A 243 -13.34 -6.41 -17.31
C SER A 243 -12.92 -6.26 -15.84
N PRO A 244 -12.67 -5.03 -15.35
CA PRO A 244 -12.61 -4.79 -13.91
C PRO A 244 -13.84 -5.39 -13.23
N PRO A 245 -13.73 -5.95 -12.02
CA PRO A 245 -14.88 -6.49 -11.32
C PRO A 245 -15.98 -5.44 -11.28
N ALA A 246 -17.17 -5.83 -11.72
CA ALA A 246 -18.33 -4.95 -11.77
C ALA A 246 -18.57 -4.34 -10.37
N ALA A 247 -19.16 -3.15 -10.33
CA ALA A 247 -19.45 -2.37 -9.12
C ALA A 247 -20.42 -3.03 -8.10
N GLY A 248 -20.56 -4.36 -8.09
CA GLY A 248 -21.38 -5.15 -7.19
C GLY A 248 -20.71 -6.40 -6.59
N ASP A 249 -19.44 -6.67 -6.89
CA ASP A 249 -18.73 -7.83 -6.31
C ASP A 249 -18.23 -7.47 -4.90
N ARG A 250 -18.91 -8.01 -3.88
CA ARG A 250 -18.66 -7.73 -2.47
C ARG A 250 -18.34 -9.02 -1.73
N PRO A 251 -17.49 -8.98 -0.70
CA PRO A 251 -17.28 -10.15 0.13
C PRO A 251 -18.60 -10.58 0.80
N GLY A 252 -18.78 -11.88 0.97
CA GLY A 252 -19.60 -12.40 2.07
C GLY A 252 -18.83 -12.31 3.39
N GLY A 253 -19.40 -12.82 4.48
CA GLY A 253 -18.63 -12.96 5.72
C GLY A 253 -18.30 -11.65 6.44
N PHE A 254 -17.32 -11.70 7.35
CA PHE A 254 -17.00 -10.56 8.22
C PHE A 254 -16.43 -9.33 7.49
N ALA A 255 -15.78 -9.50 6.34
CA ALA A 255 -15.28 -8.36 5.57
C ALA A 255 -16.40 -7.52 4.93
N SER A 256 -17.64 -8.02 4.94
CA SER A 256 -18.83 -7.31 4.44
C SER A 256 -19.45 -6.34 5.44
N LEU A 257 -19.07 -6.43 6.71
CA LEU A 257 -19.76 -5.72 7.79
C LEU A 257 -19.54 -4.21 7.76
N ASN A 258 -20.51 -3.48 8.31
CA ASN A 258 -20.34 -2.08 8.63
C ASN A 258 -19.73 -1.94 10.04
N ALA A 259 -18.44 -1.70 10.12
CA ALA A 259 -17.72 -1.53 11.37
C ALA A 259 -16.45 -0.69 11.18
N LEU A 260 -15.96 -0.10 12.28
CA LEU A 260 -14.67 0.62 12.30
C LEU A 260 -14.53 1.68 11.19
N GLY A 261 -15.62 2.38 10.86
CA GLY A 261 -15.63 3.42 9.82
C GLY A 261 -15.65 2.90 8.37
N GLN A 262 -15.86 1.60 8.16
CA GLN A 262 -16.02 0.99 6.83
C GLN A 262 -17.45 0.49 6.65
N ASN A 263 -18.00 0.62 5.44
CA ASN A 263 -19.31 0.08 5.06
C ASN A 263 -19.13 -1.22 4.25
N GLY A 264 -18.40 -2.17 4.84
CA GLY A 264 -17.87 -3.35 4.14
C GLY A 264 -16.58 -3.05 3.36
N THR A 265 -16.02 -4.10 2.75
CA THR A 265 -14.78 -4.02 1.97
C THR A 265 -15.09 -3.75 0.50
N THR A 266 -14.58 -2.64 -0.01
CA THR A 266 -14.71 -2.16 -1.39
C THR A 266 -13.36 -1.98 -2.09
N GLY A 267 -12.25 -2.10 -1.35
CA GLY A 267 -10.90 -2.01 -1.88
C GLY A 267 -10.58 -0.63 -2.46
N GLY A 268 -10.06 -0.64 -3.69
CA GLY A 268 -9.73 0.55 -4.46
C GLY A 268 -10.87 1.12 -5.29
N ALA A 269 -12.11 0.68 -5.08
CA ALA A 269 -13.27 1.15 -5.83
C ALA A 269 -13.39 2.68 -5.81
N GLY A 270 -13.74 3.27 -6.96
CA GLY A 270 -13.79 4.73 -7.15
C GLY A 270 -12.41 5.38 -7.35
N GLY A 271 -11.32 4.63 -7.19
CA GLY A 271 -9.96 5.06 -7.52
C GLY A 271 -9.56 4.77 -8.96
N PRO A 272 -8.38 5.26 -9.39
CA PRO A 272 -7.80 4.92 -10.69
C PRO A 272 -7.50 3.42 -10.82
N VAL A 273 -7.45 2.95 -12.07
CA VAL A 273 -6.98 1.60 -12.41
C VAL A 273 -5.59 1.71 -13.01
N VAL A 274 -4.64 0.94 -12.48
CA VAL A 274 -3.24 0.87 -12.96
C VAL A 274 -2.85 -0.58 -13.17
N THR A 275 -1.88 -0.83 -14.06
CA THR A 275 -1.37 -2.17 -14.34
C THR A 275 0.09 -2.28 -13.91
N ALA A 276 0.38 -3.18 -12.98
CA ALA A 276 1.74 -3.54 -12.61
C ALA A 276 2.21 -4.74 -13.45
N THR A 277 3.30 -4.54 -14.18
CA THR A 277 3.97 -5.59 -14.98
C THR A 277 5.33 -5.99 -14.41
N ASN A 278 5.77 -5.31 -13.36
CA ASN A 278 7.06 -5.49 -12.73
C ASN A 278 6.99 -5.10 -11.24
N ALA A 279 8.01 -5.53 -10.49
CA ALA A 279 8.11 -5.31 -9.05
C ALA A 279 8.13 -3.83 -8.67
N THR A 280 8.83 -3.02 -9.47
CA THR A 280 8.94 -1.59 -9.24
C THR A 280 7.54 -0.98 -9.22
N ASP A 281 6.78 -1.06 -10.30
CA ASP A 281 5.42 -0.50 -10.37
C ASP A 281 4.49 -1.04 -9.29
N PHE A 282 4.51 -2.36 -9.06
CA PHE A 282 3.71 -2.99 -8.02
C PHE A 282 3.94 -2.38 -6.64
N LEU A 283 5.21 -2.26 -6.23
CA LEU A 283 5.58 -1.74 -4.92
C LEU A 283 5.21 -0.26 -4.74
N GLU A 284 5.21 0.53 -5.82
CA GLU A 284 4.71 1.91 -5.77
C GLU A 284 3.19 1.97 -5.60
N TYR A 285 2.47 1.15 -6.37
CA TYR A 285 1.02 1.19 -6.38
C TYR A 285 0.42 0.74 -5.05
N ILE A 286 0.92 -0.35 -4.45
CA ILE A 286 0.42 -0.84 -3.14
C ILE A 286 0.68 0.17 -2.01
N ASP A 287 1.66 1.04 -2.20
CA ASP A 287 2.06 2.10 -1.28
C ASP A 287 1.42 3.45 -1.67
N THR A 288 0.51 3.52 -2.63
CA THR A 288 -0.14 4.80 -2.97
C THR A 288 -1.18 5.21 -1.91
N ILE A 289 -1.35 6.51 -1.64
CA ILE A 289 -2.40 7.02 -0.76
C ILE A 289 -3.73 7.08 -1.52
N GLY A 290 -4.82 6.67 -0.86
CA GLY A 290 -6.16 6.71 -1.45
C GLY A 290 -6.52 5.44 -2.23
N PRO A 291 -7.76 5.38 -2.75
CA PRO A 291 -8.26 4.22 -3.47
C PRO A 291 -7.48 3.98 -4.77
N LEU A 292 -7.05 2.74 -5.00
CA LEU A 292 -6.40 2.34 -6.25
C LEU A 292 -6.69 0.88 -6.60
N VAL A 293 -7.05 0.63 -7.85
CA VAL A 293 -7.19 -0.71 -8.42
C VAL A 293 -5.90 -1.06 -9.17
N ILE A 294 -5.18 -2.06 -8.68
CA ILE A 294 -3.88 -2.51 -9.13
C ILE A 294 -4.06 -3.84 -9.84
N GLN A 295 -3.96 -3.82 -11.16
CA GLN A 295 -4.00 -5.02 -11.98
C GLN A 295 -2.60 -5.62 -12.08
N VAL A 296 -2.41 -6.83 -11.57
CA VAL A 296 -1.15 -7.57 -11.67
C VAL A 296 -1.15 -8.34 -12.98
N GLN A 297 -0.19 -8.04 -13.86
CA GLN A 297 -0.03 -8.70 -15.15
C GLN A 297 1.30 -9.44 -15.22
N GLY A 298 1.24 -10.75 -15.43
CA GLY A 298 2.42 -11.60 -15.48
C GLY A 298 3.04 -11.81 -14.10
N VAL A 299 4.35 -12.02 -14.08
CA VAL A 299 5.11 -12.41 -12.88
C VAL A 299 5.78 -11.18 -12.25
N ILE A 300 5.49 -10.96 -10.97
CA ILE A 300 6.07 -9.89 -10.16
C ILE A 300 6.96 -10.51 -9.07
N GLN A 301 8.26 -10.40 -9.27
CA GLN A 301 9.27 -10.89 -8.32
C GLN A 301 9.50 -9.85 -7.21
N ILE A 302 9.16 -10.18 -5.97
CA ILE A 302 9.45 -9.38 -4.79
C ILE A 302 10.26 -10.21 -3.78
N SER A 303 10.76 -9.56 -2.74
CA SER A 303 11.40 -10.23 -1.61
C SER A 303 10.81 -9.68 -0.31
N SER A 304 10.71 -10.51 0.72
CA SER A 304 10.11 -10.16 2.00
C SER A 304 8.64 -9.73 1.88
N LYS A 305 7.99 -9.53 3.01
CA LYS A 305 6.62 -9.01 3.05
C LYS A 305 6.60 -7.50 2.76
N LYS A 306 5.65 -7.05 1.93
CA LYS A 306 5.54 -5.67 1.43
C LYS A 306 4.29 -4.99 1.97
N GLY A 307 4.49 -3.85 2.62
CA GLY A 307 3.42 -3.05 3.21
C GLY A 307 2.36 -2.64 2.21
N VAL A 308 1.10 -2.97 2.45
CA VAL A 308 -0.05 -2.55 1.64
C VAL A 308 -0.83 -1.47 2.37
N ARG A 309 -0.97 -0.29 1.76
CA ARG A 309 -1.78 0.80 2.31
C ARG A 309 -3.28 0.52 2.22
N PRO A 310 -4.11 1.24 3.00
CA PRO A 310 -5.56 1.15 2.89
C PRO A 310 -6.09 1.45 1.48
N ASN A 311 -7.34 1.02 1.23
CA ASN A 311 -8.12 1.31 0.02
C ASN A 311 -7.42 0.79 -1.25
N LYS A 312 -7.19 -0.52 -1.31
CA LYS A 312 -6.55 -1.15 -2.47
C LYS A 312 -7.39 -2.29 -3.00
N THR A 313 -7.43 -2.43 -4.31
CA THR A 313 -7.82 -3.70 -4.94
C THR A 313 -6.60 -4.18 -5.70
N ILE A 314 -5.97 -5.25 -5.25
CA ILE A 314 -4.86 -5.89 -5.95
C ILE A 314 -5.43 -7.12 -6.63
N ILE A 315 -5.52 -7.10 -7.96
CA ILE A 315 -6.21 -8.12 -8.74
C ILE A 315 -5.36 -8.63 -9.90
N GLY A 316 -5.21 -9.94 -10.04
CA GLY A 316 -4.52 -10.54 -11.17
C GLY A 316 -5.31 -10.48 -12.47
N ILE A 317 -4.63 -10.24 -13.59
CA ILE A 317 -5.19 -10.34 -14.94
C ILE A 317 -5.04 -11.77 -15.46
N GLY A 318 -6.15 -12.35 -15.93
CA GLY A 318 -6.16 -13.70 -16.51
C GLY A 318 -5.73 -14.77 -15.51
N SER A 319 -5.05 -15.81 -16.00
CA SER A 319 -4.63 -16.98 -15.21
C SER A 319 -3.16 -16.98 -14.78
N ASN A 320 -2.38 -15.99 -15.24
CA ASN A 320 -0.92 -16.00 -15.15
C ASN A 320 -0.36 -14.88 -14.26
N ALA A 321 -1.22 -14.16 -13.53
CA ALA A 321 -0.80 -13.16 -12.57
C ALA A 321 -0.16 -13.84 -11.36
N GLU A 322 1.08 -13.48 -11.08
CA GLU A 322 1.89 -14.12 -10.05
C GLU A 322 2.68 -13.08 -9.25
N ILE A 323 2.72 -13.26 -7.93
CA ILE A 323 3.63 -12.60 -7.02
C ILE A 323 4.51 -13.69 -6.41
N THR A 324 5.83 -13.52 -6.50
CA THR A 324 6.76 -14.58 -6.11
C THR A 324 7.98 -14.05 -5.39
N GLY A 325 8.55 -14.87 -4.49
CA GLY A 325 9.75 -14.56 -3.71
C GLY A 325 9.49 -13.81 -2.41
N GLY A 326 8.28 -13.28 -2.21
CA GLY A 326 7.88 -12.54 -1.01
C GLY A 326 6.36 -12.45 -0.87
N GLY A 327 5.88 -11.55 -0.02
CA GLY A 327 4.46 -11.49 0.35
C GLY A 327 3.93 -10.09 0.60
N LEU A 328 2.70 -10.00 1.12
CA LEU A 328 2.03 -8.74 1.48
C LEU A 328 1.90 -8.63 3.00
N ASP A 329 2.18 -7.45 3.54
CA ASP A 329 2.04 -7.12 4.95
C ASP A 329 1.03 -6.00 5.13
N PHE A 330 0.04 -6.21 5.99
CA PHE A 330 -0.96 -5.22 6.32
C PHE A 330 -0.72 -4.75 7.74
N TYR A 331 -0.41 -3.46 7.89
CA TYR A 331 -0.16 -2.82 9.16
C TYR A 331 -1.07 -1.61 9.27
N ARG A 332 -2.05 -1.64 10.20
CA ARG A 332 -3.11 -0.62 10.32
C ARG A 332 -3.75 -0.29 8.95
N SER A 333 -3.83 -1.29 8.09
CA SER A 333 -4.36 -1.18 6.74
C SER A 333 -5.81 -1.60 6.74
N TYR A 334 -6.64 -0.96 5.93
CA TYR A 334 -8.05 -1.30 5.90
C TYR A 334 -8.66 -1.13 4.52
N ASN A 335 -9.80 -1.78 4.31
CA ASN A 335 -10.51 -1.74 3.05
C ASN A 335 -9.62 -2.19 1.87
N VAL A 336 -9.14 -3.44 1.93
CA VAL A 336 -8.27 -4.00 0.87
C VAL A 336 -8.82 -5.32 0.34
N ILE A 337 -8.77 -5.46 -0.98
CA ILE A 337 -9.08 -6.70 -1.71
C ILE A 337 -7.79 -7.22 -2.33
N VAL A 338 -7.48 -8.49 -2.13
CA VAL A 338 -6.39 -9.22 -2.82
C VAL A 338 -6.99 -10.40 -3.56
N ARG A 339 -6.85 -10.43 -4.88
CA ARG A 339 -7.67 -11.33 -5.70
C ARG A 339 -6.98 -11.88 -6.94
N ASN A 340 -7.29 -13.12 -7.31
CA ASN A 340 -6.87 -13.71 -8.58
C ASN A 340 -5.35 -13.77 -8.81
N ILE A 341 -4.56 -13.93 -7.75
CA ILE A 341 -3.09 -13.95 -7.83
C ILE A 341 -2.56 -15.31 -7.39
N ARG A 342 -1.55 -15.80 -8.11
CA ARG A 342 -0.71 -16.91 -7.65
C ARG A 342 0.40 -16.33 -6.76
N PHE A 343 0.42 -16.69 -5.49
CA PHE A 343 1.54 -16.44 -4.59
C PHE A 343 2.43 -17.67 -4.57
N THR A 344 3.68 -17.53 -5.02
CA THR A 344 4.63 -18.64 -5.04
C THR A 344 5.93 -18.29 -4.31
N ASN A 345 6.53 -19.27 -3.64
CA ASN A 345 7.88 -19.15 -3.07
C ASN A 345 8.06 -17.92 -2.16
N ALA A 346 7.04 -17.54 -1.38
CA ALA A 346 7.19 -16.46 -0.41
C ALA A 346 8.29 -16.84 0.59
N ASP A 347 9.27 -15.95 0.78
CA ASP A 347 10.43 -16.16 1.66
C ASP A 347 10.09 -16.14 3.17
N ASP A 348 8.84 -15.82 3.49
CA ASP A 348 8.20 -15.79 4.80
C ASP A 348 6.70 -16.10 4.60
N ASP A 349 5.77 -15.35 5.22
CA ASP A 349 4.34 -15.45 4.87
C ASP A 349 4.01 -14.86 3.49
N ALA A 350 3.08 -15.48 2.75
CA ALA A 350 2.58 -14.88 1.52
C ALA A 350 1.66 -13.68 1.77
N ILE A 351 0.81 -13.74 2.81
CA ILE A 351 0.00 -12.61 3.27
C ILE A 351 -0.03 -12.59 4.81
N ASN A 352 0.34 -11.46 5.43
CA ASN A 352 0.16 -11.21 6.86
C ASN A 352 -0.79 -10.03 7.08
N VAL A 353 -1.96 -10.29 7.66
CA VAL A 353 -2.94 -9.29 8.09
C VAL A 353 -2.73 -8.98 9.58
N GLY A 354 -1.97 -7.92 9.87
CA GLY A 354 -1.52 -7.61 11.21
C GLY A 354 -1.91 -6.23 11.73
N GLN A 355 -1.59 -6.00 13.01
CA GLN A 355 -1.56 -4.70 13.68
C GLN A 355 -2.81 -3.86 13.39
N GLU A 356 -3.95 -4.32 13.90
CA GLU A 356 -5.24 -3.61 13.82
C GLU A 356 -5.75 -3.36 12.39
N SER A 357 -5.20 -4.05 11.39
CA SER A 357 -5.74 -4.02 10.03
C SER A 357 -7.13 -4.64 9.97
N HIS A 358 -8.02 -4.09 9.14
CA HIS A 358 -9.40 -4.58 9.10
C HIS A 358 -10.13 -4.40 7.77
N HIS A 359 -11.21 -5.14 7.57
CA HIS A 359 -11.97 -5.12 6.30
C HIS A 359 -11.06 -5.49 5.13
N ILE A 360 -10.57 -6.74 5.19
CA ILE A 360 -9.66 -7.32 4.20
C ILE A 360 -10.33 -8.52 3.56
N TRP A 361 -10.35 -8.57 2.23
CA TRP A 361 -10.91 -9.67 1.45
C TRP A 361 -9.82 -10.33 0.60
N ILE A 362 -9.53 -11.60 0.88
CA ILE A 362 -8.53 -12.39 0.18
C ILE A 362 -9.28 -13.48 -0.60
N ASP A 363 -9.35 -13.34 -1.92
CA ASP A 363 -10.29 -14.10 -2.74
C ASP A 363 -9.72 -14.67 -4.04
N HIS A 364 -10.07 -15.91 -4.40
CA HIS A 364 -9.61 -16.52 -5.67
C HIS A 364 -8.08 -16.47 -5.88
N ASN A 365 -7.28 -16.59 -4.83
CA ASN A 365 -5.82 -16.67 -4.96
C ASN A 365 -5.35 -18.12 -4.89
N THR A 366 -4.17 -18.41 -5.44
CA THR A 366 -3.50 -19.70 -5.25
C THR A 366 -2.23 -19.48 -4.44
N PHE A 367 -1.96 -20.30 -3.43
CA PHE A 367 -0.78 -20.23 -2.57
C PHE A 367 0.03 -21.51 -2.70
N THR A 368 1.31 -21.39 -3.04
CA THR A 368 2.22 -22.53 -3.18
C THR A 368 3.61 -22.19 -2.63
N GLY A 369 4.17 -23.03 -1.75
CA GLY A 369 5.57 -22.91 -1.34
C GLY A 369 5.93 -21.67 -0.52
N ALA A 370 5.02 -21.12 0.29
CA ALA A 370 5.38 -20.16 1.33
C ALA A 370 6.25 -20.84 2.40
N VAL A 371 7.29 -20.14 2.89
CA VAL A 371 8.22 -20.68 3.91
C VAL A 371 7.58 -20.74 5.29
N ASP A 372 6.76 -19.74 5.65
CA ASP A 372 5.95 -19.75 6.88
C ASP A 372 4.46 -19.90 6.59
N GLY A 373 3.63 -18.90 6.90
CA GLY A 373 2.18 -18.94 6.67
C GLY A 373 1.80 -18.64 5.22
N SER A 374 0.78 -19.30 4.68
CA SER A 374 0.17 -18.79 3.43
C SER A 374 -0.60 -17.50 3.74
N ILE A 375 -1.44 -17.51 4.78
CA ILE A 375 -2.16 -16.32 5.26
C ILE A 375 -2.15 -16.30 6.79
N ASP A 376 -1.59 -15.26 7.40
CA ASP A 376 -1.68 -15.06 8.85
C ASP A 376 -2.58 -13.85 9.17
N VAL A 377 -3.42 -13.96 10.21
CA VAL A 377 -4.30 -12.89 10.71
C VAL A 377 -4.05 -12.70 12.20
N VAL A 378 -3.39 -11.61 12.58
CA VAL A 378 -2.74 -11.49 13.89
C VAL A 378 -2.84 -10.08 14.48
N ARG A 379 -2.48 -9.93 15.76
CA ARG A 379 -2.20 -8.64 16.41
C ARG A 379 -3.36 -7.66 16.26
N GLY A 380 -4.55 -8.12 16.64
CA GLY A 380 -5.75 -7.31 16.73
C GLY A 380 -6.34 -6.90 15.38
N ALA A 381 -5.95 -7.57 14.28
CA ALA A 381 -6.69 -7.48 13.03
C ALA A 381 -8.16 -7.88 13.22
N ASP A 382 -9.07 -7.42 12.35
CA ASP A 382 -10.50 -7.76 12.47
C ASP A 382 -11.22 -7.68 11.12
N TYR A 383 -12.41 -8.29 11.02
CA TYR A 383 -13.26 -8.22 9.82
C TYR A 383 -12.55 -8.70 8.53
N VAL A 384 -12.10 -9.95 8.52
CA VAL A 384 -11.39 -10.55 7.39
C VAL A 384 -12.25 -11.64 6.74
N THR A 385 -12.20 -11.75 5.41
CA THR A 385 -12.81 -12.87 4.68
C THR A 385 -11.81 -13.46 3.72
N ILE A 386 -11.68 -14.78 3.77
CA ILE A 386 -10.76 -15.59 2.98
C ILE A 386 -11.60 -16.58 2.21
N SER A 387 -11.81 -16.33 0.92
CA SER A 387 -12.77 -17.08 0.12
C SER A 387 -12.22 -17.60 -1.20
N TRP A 388 -12.67 -18.77 -1.64
CA TRP A 388 -12.34 -19.27 -2.98
C TRP A 388 -10.84 -19.37 -3.29
N ASN A 389 -9.96 -19.44 -2.28
CA ASN A 389 -8.53 -19.59 -2.51
C ASN A 389 -8.15 -21.07 -2.63
N HIS A 390 -7.06 -21.37 -3.32
CA HIS A 390 -6.46 -22.71 -3.40
C HIS A 390 -5.11 -22.71 -2.69
N PHE A 391 -5.00 -23.52 -1.65
CA PHE A 391 -3.75 -23.78 -0.93
C PHE A 391 -3.20 -25.10 -1.44
N ASP A 392 -2.16 -25.01 -2.25
CA ASP A 392 -1.57 -26.12 -2.99
C ASP A 392 -0.29 -26.57 -2.28
N HIS A 393 -0.36 -27.69 -1.55
CA HIS A 393 0.74 -28.28 -0.80
C HIS A 393 1.39 -27.32 0.22
N ALA A 394 0.60 -26.51 0.91
CA ALA A 394 1.12 -25.64 1.97
C ALA A 394 1.49 -26.46 3.23
N ASP A 395 2.64 -26.20 3.87
CA ASP A 395 2.88 -26.74 5.22
C ASP A 395 1.95 -26.04 6.22
N LYS A 396 2.17 -24.75 6.44
CA LYS A 396 1.41 -23.91 7.36
C LYS A 396 0.48 -23.01 6.54
N SER A 397 -0.79 -23.40 6.44
CA SER A 397 -1.75 -22.63 5.63
C SER A 397 -2.12 -21.30 6.29
N MET A 398 -2.71 -21.32 7.49
CA MET A 398 -3.32 -20.13 8.08
C MET A 398 -3.30 -20.08 9.61
N LEU A 399 -2.62 -19.07 10.16
CA LEU A 399 -2.64 -18.79 11.60
C LEU A 399 -3.56 -17.60 11.93
N ILE A 400 -4.44 -17.77 12.92
CA ILE A 400 -5.25 -16.70 13.51
C ILE A 400 -4.79 -16.53 14.95
N SER A 401 -4.17 -15.39 15.24
CA SER A 401 -3.40 -15.08 16.45
C SER A 401 -2.11 -15.91 16.64
N HIS A 402 -1.00 -15.18 16.75
CA HIS A 402 0.35 -15.73 16.68
C HIS A 402 0.89 -16.39 17.97
N SER A 403 0.32 -16.09 19.13
CA SER A 403 0.93 -16.45 20.42
C SER A 403 -0.11 -16.65 21.51
N ASP A 404 0.12 -17.61 22.41
CA ASP A 404 -0.71 -17.83 23.62
C ASP A 404 -0.64 -16.62 24.57
N GLY A 405 0.37 -15.75 24.43
CA GLY A 405 0.48 -14.49 25.18
C GLY A 405 -0.24 -13.30 24.55
N ALA A 406 -0.94 -13.47 23.41
CA ALA A 406 -1.51 -12.37 22.64
C ALA A 406 -2.92 -11.93 23.09
N GLY A 407 -3.47 -12.53 24.16
CA GLY A 407 -4.84 -12.28 24.59
C GLY A 407 -5.20 -10.81 24.80
N SER A 408 -4.27 -9.98 25.29
CA SER A 408 -4.48 -8.54 25.48
C SER A 408 -4.72 -7.75 24.18
N THR A 409 -4.28 -8.29 23.04
CA THR A 409 -4.42 -7.66 21.72
C THR A 409 -5.55 -8.29 20.90
N ASP A 410 -5.77 -9.60 21.08
CA ASP A 410 -6.56 -10.42 20.16
C ASP A 410 -7.96 -10.77 20.67
N ILE A 411 -8.20 -10.78 22.00
CA ILE A 411 -9.54 -11.05 22.56
C ILE A 411 -10.53 -9.98 22.09
N GLY A 412 -11.68 -10.42 21.58
CA GLY A 412 -12.75 -9.56 21.07
C GLY A 412 -12.54 -9.04 19.64
N LYS A 413 -11.41 -9.37 19.01
CA LYS A 413 -11.09 -9.05 17.60
C LYS A 413 -11.01 -10.33 16.76
N LEU A 414 -10.29 -10.30 15.64
CA LEU A 414 -10.00 -11.44 14.76
C LEU A 414 -11.27 -12.17 14.25
N LYS A 415 -12.30 -11.43 13.87
CA LYS A 415 -13.48 -12.03 13.21
C LYS A 415 -13.11 -12.38 11.77
N VAL A 416 -12.97 -13.68 11.51
CA VAL A 416 -12.53 -14.20 10.21
C VAL A 416 -13.56 -15.19 9.65
N SER A 417 -13.92 -15.00 8.39
CA SER A 417 -14.76 -15.95 7.63
C SER A 417 -13.90 -16.64 6.59
N ILE A 418 -13.96 -17.97 6.54
CA ILE A 418 -13.14 -18.81 5.68
C ILE A 418 -14.09 -19.73 4.91
N HIS A 419 -14.25 -19.50 3.60
CA HIS A 419 -15.20 -20.30 2.84
C HIS A 419 -14.85 -20.60 1.39
N HIS A 420 -15.32 -21.76 0.91
CA HIS A 420 -15.10 -22.18 -0.47
C HIS A 420 -13.61 -22.27 -0.87
N ASN A 421 -12.71 -22.38 0.10
CA ASN A 421 -11.30 -22.59 -0.17
C ASN A 421 -11.01 -24.07 -0.42
N PHE A 422 -9.99 -24.33 -1.24
CA PHE A 422 -9.44 -25.66 -1.48
C PHE A 422 -8.14 -25.83 -0.71
N PHE A 423 -8.12 -26.71 0.29
CA PHE A 423 -6.92 -27.08 1.04
C PHE A 423 -6.41 -28.42 0.53
N ASP A 424 -5.52 -28.36 -0.46
CA ASP A 424 -5.14 -29.47 -1.33
C ASP A 424 -3.75 -29.99 -0.95
N ASN A 425 -3.69 -31.21 -0.38
CA ASN A 425 -2.45 -31.86 0.08
C ASN A 425 -1.59 -30.96 1.02
N SER A 426 -2.25 -30.08 1.77
CA SER A 426 -1.62 -29.16 2.72
C SER A 426 -1.52 -29.79 4.11
N ARG A 427 -0.48 -29.48 4.90
CA ARG A 427 -0.17 -30.23 6.14
C ARG A 427 -0.99 -29.79 7.34
N GLN A 428 -1.06 -28.49 7.65
CA GLN A 428 -1.62 -27.99 8.91
C GLN A 428 -2.14 -26.55 8.84
N ARG A 429 -2.90 -26.16 9.87
CA ARG A 429 -3.39 -24.79 10.15
C ARG A 429 -4.44 -24.33 9.15
N HIS A 430 -5.62 -24.95 9.11
CA HIS A 430 -6.69 -24.61 8.16
C HIS A 430 -8.03 -24.17 8.81
N PRO A 431 -8.07 -23.19 9.73
CA PRO A 431 -6.96 -22.46 10.35
C PRO A 431 -6.52 -23.07 11.69
N ARG A 432 -5.40 -22.57 12.25
CA ARG A 432 -5.12 -22.66 13.69
C ARG A 432 -5.47 -21.33 14.36
N ILE A 433 -6.28 -21.37 15.42
CA ILE A 433 -6.96 -20.20 16.00
C ILE A 433 -6.67 -20.08 17.48
N ARG A 434 -6.38 -18.86 17.93
CA ARG A 434 -6.38 -18.47 19.35
C ARG A 434 -7.20 -17.21 19.59
N PHE A 435 -7.87 -17.13 20.74
CA PHE A 435 -8.67 -16.01 21.26
C PHE A 435 -9.84 -15.50 20.40
N ALA A 436 -9.77 -15.64 19.07
CA ALA A 436 -10.74 -15.14 18.12
C ALA A 436 -12.11 -15.78 18.36
N GLU A 437 -13.14 -14.94 18.45
CA GLU A 437 -14.51 -15.40 18.51
C GLU A 437 -15.48 -14.37 17.90
N PRO A 438 -16.38 -14.80 16.99
CA PRO A 438 -16.38 -16.09 16.30
C PRO A 438 -15.44 -16.11 15.08
N VAL A 439 -14.87 -17.27 14.78
CA VAL A 439 -14.34 -17.64 13.44
C VAL A 439 -15.36 -18.54 12.76
N HIS A 440 -15.63 -18.30 11.47
CA HIS A 440 -16.60 -19.09 10.70
C HIS A 440 -15.92 -19.79 9.52
N VAL A 441 -15.90 -21.12 9.55
CA VAL A 441 -15.28 -21.98 8.54
C VAL A 441 -16.37 -22.78 7.84
N TYR A 442 -16.71 -22.43 6.60
CA TYR A 442 -17.81 -23.09 5.90
C TYR A 442 -17.59 -23.39 4.42
N ASN A 443 -18.18 -24.49 3.93
CA ASN A 443 -18.08 -24.94 2.54
C ASN A 443 -16.65 -25.00 1.95
N ASN A 444 -15.63 -25.27 2.76
CA ASN A 444 -14.28 -25.53 2.28
C ASN A 444 -14.09 -27.01 1.97
N TYR A 445 -13.17 -27.30 1.06
CA TYR A 445 -12.74 -28.66 0.75
C TYR A 445 -11.33 -28.92 1.31
N PHE A 446 -11.24 -29.89 2.22
CA PHE A 446 -10.02 -30.34 2.86
C PHE A 446 -9.67 -31.72 2.28
N LEU A 447 -8.61 -31.80 1.48
CA LEU A 447 -8.21 -33.01 0.78
C LEU A 447 -6.77 -33.39 1.14
N ASN A 448 -6.60 -34.61 1.67
CA ASN A 448 -5.30 -35.19 1.99
C ASN A 448 -4.47 -34.29 2.91
N ASN A 449 -5.06 -33.74 3.96
CA ASN A 449 -4.27 -32.93 4.89
C ASN A 449 -3.46 -33.81 5.83
N ASP A 450 -2.13 -33.71 5.78
CA ASP A 450 -1.21 -34.66 6.42
C ASP A 450 -1.31 -34.72 7.95
N LEU A 451 -1.64 -33.60 8.60
CA LEU A 451 -1.67 -33.49 10.06
C LEU A 451 -3.08 -33.13 10.53
N TYR A 452 -3.48 -31.86 10.44
CA TYR A 452 -4.80 -31.42 10.89
C TYR A 452 -5.39 -30.32 10.03
N ALA A 453 -6.72 -30.21 10.05
CA ALA A 453 -7.43 -29.11 9.41
C ALA A 453 -7.63 -27.94 10.38
N VAL A 454 -8.75 -27.90 11.12
CA VAL A 454 -9.08 -26.79 12.03
C VAL A 454 -8.52 -27.07 13.42
N ALA A 455 -7.89 -26.07 14.06
CA ALA A 455 -7.54 -26.13 15.48
C ALA A 455 -8.03 -24.88 16.21
N SER A 456 -8.96 -25.07 17.15
CA SER A 456 -9.44 -24.03 18.06
C SER A 456 -8.72 -24.17 19.39
N THR A 457 -7.97 -23.14 19.79
CA THR A 457 -7.13 -23.14 21.00
C THR A 457 -7.28 -21.82 21.76
N GLU A 458 -6.77 -21.74 22.99
CA GLU A 458 -6.77 -20.51 23.80
C GLU A 458 -8.14 -19.82 23.88
N ASN A 459 -9.18 -20.60 24.17
CA ASN A 459 -10.57 -20.17 24.26
C ASN A 459 -11.15 -19.51 22.98
N ALA A 460 -10.52 -19.67 21.82
CA ALA A 460 -11.12 -19.32 20.54
C ALA A 460 -12.49 -19.99 20.35
N GLY A 461 -13.39 -19.36 19.61
CA GLY A 461 -14.69 -19.91 19.25
C GLY A 461 -14.82 -20.05 17.75
N VAL A 462 -14.93 -21.28 17.24
CA VAL A 462 -15.10 -21.55 15.80
C VAL A 462 -16.39 -22.31 15.49
N VAL A 463 -17.10 -21.86 14.45
CA VAL A 463 -18.15 -22.64 13.81
C VAL A 463 -17.60 -23.28 12.54
N VAL A 464 -17.66 -24.60 12.46
CA VAL A 464 -17.19 -25.40 11.31
C VAL A 464 -18.39 -26.06 10.66
N GLU A 465 -18.87 -25.55 9.52
CA GLU A 465 -20.11 -26.06 8.93
C GLU A 465 -20.13 -26.24 7.41
N GLY A 466 -20.81 -27.29 6.93
CA GLY A 466 -20.97 -27.50 5.49
C GLY A 466 -19.67 -27.85 4.75
N ASN A 467 -18.59 -28.18 5.45
CA ASN A 467 -17.30 -28.50 4.83
C ASN A 467 -17.22 -29.96 4.41
N TYR A 468 -16.29 -30.27 3.51
CA TYR A 468 -15.97 -31.63 3.10
C TYR A 468 -14.52 -31.95 3.47
N PHE A 469 -14.32 -32.98 4.27
CA PHE A 469 -13.01 -33.48 4.69
C PHE A 469 -12.78 -34.87 4.10
N GLU A 470 -11.66 -35.04 3.42
CA GLU A 470 -11.26 -36.28 2.78
C GLU A 470 -9.81 -36.60 3.11
N ASN A 471 -9.58 -37.76 3.73
CA ASN A 471 -8.25 -38.20 4.18
C ASN A 471 -7.57 -37.20 5.13
N VAL A 472 -8.29 -36.71 6.14
CA VAL A 472 -7.79 -35.77 7.15
C VAL A 472 -7.70 -36.47 8.51
N PRO A 473 -6.49 -36.76 9.04
CA PRO A 473 -6.32 -37.50 10.30
C PRO A 473 -6.94 -36.79 11.50
N TYR A 474 -6.83 -35.47 11.59
CA TYR A 474 -7.42 -34.67 12.66
C TYR A 474 -8.23 -33.50 12.08
N PRO A 475 -9.53 -33.69 11.79
CA PRO A 475 -10.33 -32.66 11.13
C PRO A 475 -10.55 -31.40 11.98
N ILE A 476 -10.76 -31.58 13.29
CA ILE A 476 -10.98 -30.48 14.24
C ILE A 476 -10.32 -30.82 15.58
N PHE A 477 -9.41 -29.97 16.03
CA PHE A 477 -8.95 -29.90 17.43
C PHE A 477 -9.69 -28.79 18.19
N SER A 478 -10.08 -29.04 19.43
CA SER A 478 -10.74 -28.06 20.30
C SER A 478 -10.55 -28.39 21.78
N ALA A 479 -11.26 -29.40 22.30
CA ALA A 479 -11.34 -29.72 23.72
C ALA A 479 -9.97 -30.10 24.31
N SER A 480 -9.10 -30.70 23.49
CA SER A 480 -7.76 -31.11 23.89
C SER A 480 -6.71 -30.01 23.76
N GLY A 481 -7.04 -28.88 23.12
CA GLY A 481 -6.05 -27.89 22.69
C GLY A 481 -5.20 -28.40 21.52
N TYR A 482 -4.02 -27.82 21.33
CA TYR A 482 -3.04 -28.32 20.36
C TYR A 482 -1.63 -27.85 20.72
N ALA A 483 -0.68 -28.80 20.76
CA ALA A 483 0.68 -28.57 21.25
C ALA A 483 0.65 -27.93 22.64
N ASP A 484 1.36 -26.82 22.84
CA ASP A 484 1.39 -26.09 24.12
C ASP A 484 0.14 -25.22 24.36
N SER A 485 -0.68 -25.00 23.32
CA SER A 485 -1.87 -24.16 23.42
C SER A 485 -3.03 -24.90 24.05
N GLY A 486 -3.64 -24.27 25.05
CA GLY A 486 -4.78 -24.80 25.78
C GLY A 486 -6.06 -24.92 24.94
N PRO A 487 -7.13 -25.49 25.50
CA PRO A 487 -8.38 -25.76 24.80
C PRO A 487 -9.05 -24.52 24.19
N GLY A 488 -9.71 -24.73 23.05
CA GLY A 488 -10.67 -23.80 22.46
C GLY A 488 -12.07 -24.38 22.43
N ARG A 489 -13.00 -23.63 21.81
CA ARG A 489 -14.39 -24.01 21.57
C ARG A 489 -14.66 -24.20 20.09
N ALA A 490 -15.41 -25.23 19.77
CA ALA A 490 -15.78 -25.58 18.40
C ALA A 490 -17.19 -26.15 18.36
N VAL A 491 -18.02 -25.57 17.49
CA VAL A 491 -19.32 -26.10 17.09
C VAL A 491 -19.18 -26.60 15.65
N GLN A 492 -19.58 -27.84 15.40
CA GLN A 492 -19.57 -28.42 14.06
C GLN A 492 -20.97 -28.86 13.64
N ARG A 493 -21.34 -28.63 12.38
CA ARG A 493 -22.62 -29.10 11.81
C ARG A 493 -22.53 -29.31 10.30
N ASN A 494 -23.29 -30.25 9.77
CA ASN A 494 -23.43 -30.48 8.32
C ASN A 494 -22.09 -30.67 7.58
N ASN A 495 -21.05 -31.21 8.22
CA ASN A 495 -19.80 -31.55 7.55
C ASN A 495 -19.84 -33.00 7.03
N ILE A 496 -19.09 -33.29 5.98
CA ILE A 496 -18.82 -34.66 5.51
C ILE A 496 -17.38 -35.02 5.84
N PHE A 497 -17.18 -36.20 6.43
CA PHE A 497 -15.87 -36.75 6.75
C PHE A 497 -15.72 -38.10 6.04
N VAL A 498 -14.82 -38.16 5.05
CA VAL A 498 -14.46 -39.37 4.32
C VAL A 498 -13.03 -39.75 4.71
N ASN A 499 -12.83 -40.98 5.19
CA ASN A 499 -11.52 -41.50 5.62
C ASN A 499 -10.76 -40.54 6.55
N SER A 500 -11.49 -39.85 7.43
CA SER A 500 -10.96 -38.79 8.28
C SER A 500 -11.18 -39.14 9.75
N GLY A 501 -10.40 -38.53 10.64
CA GLY A 501 -10.53 -38.73 12.08
C GLY A 501 -11.84 -38.18 12.66
N VAL A 502 -12.01 -38.37 13.97
CA VAL A 502 -13.16 -37.86 14.71
C VAL A 502 -12.95 -36.39 15.02
N PRO A 503 -13.86 -35.47 14.63
CA PRO A 503 -13.75 -34.06 14.98
C PRO A 503 -14.01 -33.84 16.47
N GLU A 504 -13.23 -32.96 17.11
CA GLU A 504 -13.54 -32.46 18.44
C GLU A 504 -14.59 -31.33 18.40
N THR A 505 -15.38 -31.25 19.45
CA THR A 505 -16.30 -30.14 19.72
C THR A 505 -16.23 -29.78 21.18
N ALA A 506 -16.36 -28.49 21.51
CA ALA A 506 -16.36 -28.02 22.89
C ALA A 506 -17.12 -26.70 23.04
N GLY A 507 -17.88 -26.58 24.13
CA GLY A 507 -18.55 -25.34 24.52
C GLY A 507 -19.57 -24.83 23.50
N SER A 508 -19.77 -23.52 23.50
CA SER A 508 -20.61 -22.78 22.58
C SER A 508 -19.83 -21.67 21.90
N VAL A 509 -20.29 -21.24 20.72
CA VAL A 509 -19.69 -20.19 19.91
C VAL A 509 -20.80 -19.24 19.46
N VAL A 510 -20.51 -17.94 19.38
CA VAL A 510 -21.47 -16.97 18.83
C VAL A 510 -21.82 -17.32 17.39
N GLU A 511 -23.11 -17.42 17.08
CA GLU A 511 -23.59 -17.80 15.76
C GLU A 511 -23.21 -16.75 14.68
N PRO A 512 -22.51 -17.13 13.60
CA PRO A 512 -22.11 -16.20 12.54
C PRO A 512 -23.29 -15.45 11.90
N GLY A 513 -24.46 -16.09 11.87
CA GLY A 513 -25.70 -15.52 11.33
C GLY A 513 -26.22 -14.29 12.09
N THR A 514 -25.70 -14.03 13.30
CA THR A 514 -25.99 -12.81 14.05
C THR A 514 -25.24 -11.59 13.51
N TYR A 515 -24.18 -11.80 12.74
CA TYR A 515 -23.35 -10.75 12.17
C TYR A 515 -23.68 -10.48 10.70
N TYR A 516 -23.77 -11.52 9.87
CA TYR A 516 -24.05 -11.40 8.44
C TYR A 516 -24.94 -12.54 7.94
N SER A 517 -25.63 -12.28 6.83
CA SER A 517 -26.36 -13.32 6.11
C SER A 517 -25.41 -14.16 5.25
N TYR A 518 -25.62 -15.47 5.24
CA TYR A 518 -24.88 -16.40 4.39
C TYR A 518 -25.77 -17.58 4.02
N ARG A 519 -25.34 -18.35 3.03
CA ARG A 519 -25.95 -19.62 2.65
C ARG A 519 -24.87 -20.69 2.67
N VAL A 520 -25.21 -21.85 3.22
CA VAL A 520 -24.35 -23.03 3.21
C VAL A 520 -24.76 -23.90 2.03
N ASP A 521 -23.83 -24.16 1.11
CA ASP A 521 -24.01 -25.13 0.04
C ASP A 521 -24.07 -26.55 0.60
N PRO A 522 -24.79 -27.49 -0.06
CA PRO A 522 -24.79 -28.88 0.36
C PRO A 522 -23.35 -29.41 0.43
N PRO A 523 -22.89 -29.96 1.56
CA PRO A 523 -21.49 -30.36 1.75
C PRO A 523 -21.01 -31.36 0.68
N ALA A 524 -21.89 -32.25 0.20
CA ALA A 524 -21.56 -33.21 -0.86
C ALA A 524 -21.20 -32.57 -2.21
N SER A 525 -21.66 -31.34 -2.46
CA SER A 525 -21.33 -30.59 -3.68
C SER A 525 -20.00 -29.83 -3.59
N VAL A 526 -19.50 -29.59 -2.37
CA VAL A 526 -18.32 -28.76 -2.10
C VAL A 526 -17.08 -29.21 -2.88
N PRO A 527 -16.70 -30.51 -2.96
CA PRO A 527 -15.53 -30.92 -3.75
C PRO A 527 -15.61 -30.52 -5.22
N SER A 528 -16.80 -30.59 -5.83
CA SER A 528 -17.00 -30.21 -7.22
C SER A 528 -17.01 -28.69 -7.41
N LEU A 529 -17.70 -27.97 -6.53
CA LEU A 529 -17.81 -26.51 -6.55
C LEU A 529 -16.44 -25.85 -6.36
N VAL A 530 -15.72 -26.28 -5.33
CA VAL A 530 -14.43 -25.70 -4.94
C VAL A 530 -13.35 -26.01 -5.99
N ARG A 531 -13.27 -27.24 -6.52
CA ARG A 531 -12.31 -27.54 -7.62
C ARG A 531 -12.60 -26.73 -8.90
N ALA A 532 -13.86 -26.39 -9.15
CA ALA A 532 -14.24 -25.61 -10.31
C ALA A 532 -13.90 -24.12 -10.14
N GLY A 533 -14.17 -23.56 -8.95
CA GLY A 533 -14.12 -22.12 -8.70
C GLY A 533 -12.90 -21.61 -7.93
N ALA A 534 -12.25 -22.42 -7.08
CA ALA A 534 -11.20 -21.91 -6.22
C ALA A 534 -9.84 -21.74 -6.95
N GLY A 535 -9.10 -20.71 -6.53
CA GLY A 535 -7.75 -20.41 -7.03
C GLY A 535 -7.71 -19.32 -8.10
N ALA A 536 -6.48 -18.90 -8.42
CA ALA A 536 -6.22 -17.91 -9.45
C ALA A 536 -6.54 -18.46 -10.84
N GLY A 537 -6.95 -17.56 -11.75
CA GLY A 537 -7.38 -17.89 -13.11
C GLY A 537 -8.81 -18.43 -13.22
N LYS A 538 -9.59 -18.32 -12.15
CA LYS A 538 -11.00 -18.78 -12.10
C LYS A 538 -12.02 -17.65 -12.06
N LEU A 539 -11.57 -16.40 -11.98
CA LEU A 539 -12.45 -15.25 -12.20
C LEU A 539 -12.81 -15.16 -13.69
N GLY A 540 -14.10 -15.15 -13.98
CA GLY A 540 -14.67 -15.13 -15.34
C GLY A 540 -14.38 -13.85 -16.12
#